data_AF-Q5Z1Y2-F1
#
_entry.id   AF-Q5Z1Y2-F1
#
_cell.length_a   1.000
_cell.length_b   1.000
_cell.length_c   1.000
_cell.angle_alpha   90.00
_cell.angle_beta   90.00
_cell.angle_gamma   90.00
#
_symmetry.space_group_name_H-M   'P 1'
#
loop_
_entity.id
_entity.type
_entity.pdbx_description
1 polymer ?
#
loop_
_entity_poly.entity_id
_entity_poly.type
_entity_poly.pdbx_seq_one_letter_code
_entity_poly.pdbx_strand_id
1 'polypeptide(L)'
;MSLDVPAALLERAERGEIDDADFVDCVKNSLPYAWEVVSRVVGDLQSGTAEFADNVVPPPDETARGQLLRAMASDAIRGGLERHFGVKLAFQNCHRVAAFPLSAVGGDTYSTFISTRAQLLNQSPELRNC
;
A
#
# COMPACT_ATOMS: atom_id res chain seq x y z
N MET A 1 8.58 -11.51 -2.47
CA MET A 1 7.43 -12.19 -3.11
C MET A 1 7.34 -11.73 -4.56
N SER A 2 7.00 -12.63 -5.48
CA SER A 2 6.81 -12.33 -6.91
C SER A 2 5.36 -11.89 -7.19
N LEU A 3 5.12 -11.38 -8.40
CA LEU A 3 3.77 -11.36 -8.96
C LEU A 3 3.53 -12.67 -9.72
N ASP A 4 2.29 -13.14 -9.74
CA ASP A 4 1.84 -14.17 -10.68
C ASP A 4 1.30 -13.44 -11.92
N VAL A 5 2.08 -13.48 -13.00
CA VAL A 5 1.85 -12.69 -14.21
C VAL A 5 1.38 -13.63 -15.33
N PRO A 6 0.13 -13.52 -15.80
CA PRO A 6 -0.35 -14.32 -16.93
C PRO A 6 0.52 -14.10 -18.18
N ALA A 7 0.84 -15.17 -18.91
CA ALA A 7 1.74 -15.10 -20.07
C ALA A 7 1.30 -14.05 -21.11
N ALA A 8 0.01 -14.00 -21.46
CA ALA A 8 -0.54 -13.00 -22.38
C ALA A 8 -0.44 -11.55 -21.87
N LEU A 9 -0.34 -11.33 -20.56
CA LEU A 9 -0.08 -10.01 -19.97
C LEU A 9 1.40 -9.64 -20.05
N LEU A 10 2.30 -10.61 -19.84
CA LEU A 10 3.74 -10.44 -20.02
C LEU A 10 4.09 -10.12 -21.48
N GLU A 11 3.56 -10.90 -22.44
CA GLU A 11 3.74 -10.67 -23.88
C GLU A 11 3.29 -9.26 -24.32
N ARG A 12 2.20 -8.75 -23.73
CA ARG A 12 1.74 -7.37 -23.94
C ARG A 12 2.69 -6.35 -23.33
N ALA A 13 3.13 -6.56 -22.10
CA ALA A 13 4.07 -5.67 -21.43
C ALA A 13 5.43 -5.57 -22.15
N GLU A 14 5.90 -6.67 -22.75
CA GLU A 14 7.11 -6.70 -23.61
C GLU A 14 6.97 -5.82 -24.87
N ARG A 15 5.74 -5.61 -25.36
CA ARG A 15 5.43 -4.68 -26.46
C ARG A 15 5.07 -3.26 -25.99
N GLY A 16 5.00 -3.03 -24.68
CA GLY A 16 4.52 -1.77 -24.08
C GLY A 16 2.99 -1.61 -24.04
N GLU A 17 2.23 -2.66 -24.37
CA GLU A 17 0.76 -2.67 -24.49
C GLU A 17 0.06 -2.90 -23.13
N ILE A 18 0.53 -2.24 -22.08
CA ILE A 18 0.05 -2.38 -20.70
C ILE A 18 -0.74 -1.14 -20.26
N ASP A 19 -1.88 -1.36 -19.59
CA ASP A 19 -2.63 -0.30 -18.92
C ASP A 19 -2.71 -0.52 -17.40
N ASP A 20 -3.18 0.50 -16.68
CA ASP A 20 -3.27 0.50 -15.22
C ASP A 20 -4.29 -0.52 -14.67
N ALA A 21 -5.33 -0.88 -15.41
CA ALA A 21 -6.36 -1.80 -14.94
C ALA A 21 -5.83 -3.24 -14.95
N ASP A 22 -5.26 -3.68 -16.08
CA ASP A 22 -4.61 -4.99 -16.20
C ASP A 22 -3.46 -5.16 -15.20
N PHE A 23 -2.65 -4.11 -15.01
CA PHE A 23 -1.57 -4.11 -14.03
C PHE A 23 -2.08 -4.23 -12.59
N VAL A 24 -3.14 -3.49 -12.23
CA VAL A 24 -3.71 -3.53 -10.88
C VAL A 24 -4.45 -4.84 -10.60
N ASP A 25 -5.16 -5.43 -11.57
CA ASP A 25 -5.76 -6.76 -11.38
C ASP A 25 -4.68 -7.86 -11.24
N CYS A 26 -3.55 -7.77 -11.95
CA CYS A 26 -2.40 -8.66 -11.70
C CYS A 26 -1.83 -8.50 -10.28
N VAL A 27 -1.65 -7.26 -9.80
CA VAL A 27 -1.21 -6.95 -8.43
C VAL A 27 -2.18 -7.54 -7.39
N LYS A 28 -3.48 -7.32 -7.57
CA LYS A 28 -4.56 -7.80 -6.70
C LYS A 28 -4.61 -9.32 -6.59
N ASN A 29 -4.54 -10.01 -7.73
CA ASN A 29 -4.53 -11.48 -7.77
C ASN A 29 -3.24 -12.07 -7.16
N SER A 30 -2.11 -11.37 -7.32
CA SER A 30 -0.81 -11.79 -6.78
C SER A 30 -0.65 -11.54 -5.27
N LEU A 31 -1.22 -10.44 -4.76
CA LEU A 31 -1.00 -9.92 -3.40
C LEU A 31 -2.33 -9.70 -2.66
N PRO A 32 -3.23 -10.71 -2.57
CA PRO A 32 -4.61 -10.53 -2.10
C PRO A 32 -4.75 -9.97 -0.68
N TYR A 33 -3.84 -10.29 0.24
CA TYR A 33 -3.83 -9.70 1.59
C TYR A 33 -3.42 -8.23 1.56
N ALA A 34 -2.44 -7.85 0.74
CA ALA A 34 -2.07 -6.44 0.57
C ALA A 34 -3.22 -5.65 -0.06
N TRP A 35 -3.92 -6.25 -1.04
CA TRP A 35 -5.14 -5.70 -1.62
C TRP A 35 -6.26 -5.52 -0.59
N GLU A 36 -6.52 -6.52 0.25
CA GLU A 36 -7.52 -6.44 1.32
C GLU A 36 -7.22 -5.32 2.33
N VAL A 37 -5.97 -5.24 2.81
CA VAL A 37 -5.54 -4.20 3.76
C VAL A 37 -5.68 -2.81 3.15
N VAL A 38 -5.23 -2.59 1.90
CA VAL A 38 -5.37 -1.30 1.23
C VAL A 38 -6.85 -0.97 0.96
N SER A 39 -7.65 -1.94 0.50
CA SER A 39 -9.09 -1.75 0.24
C SER A 39 -9.84 -1.36 1.51
N ARG A 40 -9.53 -2.00 2.65
CA ARG A 40 -10.09 -1.66 3.97
C ARG A 40 -9.73 -0.23 4.35
N VAL A 41 -8.44 0.11 4.37
CA VAL A 41 -7.97 1.43 4.81
C VAL A 41 -8.51 2.55 3.90
N VAL A 42 -8.71 2.29 2.61
CA VAL A 42 -9.39 3.22 1.70
C VAL A 42 -10.88 3.35 2.01
N GLY A 43 -11.58 2.24 2.30
CA GLY A 43 -12.99 2.27 2.72
C GLY A 43 -13.21 2.99 4.06
N ASP A 44 -12.31 2.77 5.02
CA ASP A 44 -12.30 3.46 6.32
C ASP A 44 -12.09 4.97 6.15
N LEU A 45 -11.19 5.38 5.24
CA LEU A 45 -11.00 6.78 4.86
C LEU A 45 -12.25 7.37 4.19
N GLN A 46 -12.84 6.66 3.23
CA GLN A 46 -13.98 7.15 2.44
C GLN A 46 -15.30 7.22 3.22
N SER A 47 -15.43 6.44 4.30
CA SER A 47 -16.61 6.44 5.19
C SER A 47 -16.43 7.25 6.48
N GLY A 48 -15.19 7.56 6.85
CA GLY A 48 -14.85 8.36 8.02
C GLY A 48 -14.85 9.88 7.80
N THR A 49 -14.43 10.59 8.84
CA THR A 49 -14.22 12.06 8.84
C THR A 49 -12.81 12.47 9.27
N ALA A 50 -11.89 11.50 9.40
CA ALA A 50 -10.49 11.75 9.72
C ALA A 50 -9.68 12.16 8.49
N GLU A 51 -8.57 12.87 8.69
CA GLU A 51 -7.70 13.33 7.60
C GLU A 51 -6.92 12.18 6.91
N PHE A 52 -6.84 11.03 7.56
CA PHE A 52 -6.30 9.77 7.02
C PHE A 52 -6.92 8.59 7.77
N ALA A 53 -6.78 7.39 7.22
CA ALA A 53 -7.00 6.12 7.92
C ALA A 53 -5.73 5.27 7.82
N ASP A 54 -5.47 4.38 8.78
CA ASP A 54 -4.31 3.47 8.75
C ASP A 54 -4.59 2.07 9.32
N ASN A 55 -3.80 1.10 8.86
CA ASN A 55 -3.79 -0.25 9.40
C ASN A 55 -2.75 -0.36 10.51
N VAL A 56 -3.19 -0.59 11.74
CA VAL A 56 -2.30 -0.86 12.90
C VAL A 56 -2.29 -2.34 13.32
N VAL A 57 -2.93 -3.21 12.55
CA VAL A 57 -3.01 -4.66 12.84
C VAL A 57 -1.84 -5.38 12.15
N PRO A 58 -1.00 -6.13 12.88
CA PRO A 58 0.10 -6.88 12.27
C PRO A 58 -0.42 -8.05 11.41
N PRO A 59 0.36 -8.54 10.44
CA PRO A 59 -0.09 -9.58 9.51
C PRO A 59 -0.08 -10.94 10.22
N PRO A 60 -1.01 -11.85 9.90
CA PRO A 60 -1.12 -13.14 10.59
C PRO A 60 0.10 -14.04 10.42
N ASP A 61 0.88 -13.87 9.35
CA ASP A 61 2.04 -14.69 9.02
C ASP A 61 3.08 -13.98 8.13
N GLU A 62 4.19 -14.67 7.83
CA GLU A 62 5.30 -14.23 6.96
C GLU A 62 4.87 -13.96 5.50
N THR A 63 3.86 -14.68 5.01
CA THR A 63 3.34 -14.57 3.63
C THR A 63 2.52 -13.30 3.50
N ALA A 64 1.59 -13.06 4.42
CA ALA A 64 0.79 -11.85 4.52
C ALA A 64 1.68 -10.60 4.68
N ARG A 65 2.69 -10.66 5.57
CA ARG A 65 3.71 -9.60 5.73
C ARG A 65 4.51 -9.39 4.44
N GLY A 66 4.91 -10.48 3.78
CA GLY A 66 5.61 -10.46 2.50
C GLY A 66 4.80 -9.85 1.35
N GLN A 67 3.46 -9.99 1.34
CA GLN A 67 2.59 -9.34 0.36
C GLN A 67 2.53 -7.83 0.58
N LEU A 68 2.27 -7.38 1.80
CA LEU A 68 2.13 -5.96 2.11
C LEU A 68 3.45 -5.20 1.90
N LEU A 69 4.58 -5.78 2.34
CA LEU A 69 5.92 -5.26 2.04
C LEU A 69 6.18 -5.20 0.52
N ARG A 70 5.82 -6.24 -0.25
CA ARG A 70 6.03 -6.27 -1.71
C ARG A 70 5.24 -5.20 -2.45
N ALA A 71 4.04 -4.87 -1.97
CA ALA A 71 3.20 -3.81 -2.53
C ALA A 71 3.75 -2.41 -2.18
N MET A 72 4.09 -2.17 -0.92
CA MET A 72 4.48 -0.83 -0.44
C MET A 72 5.93 -0.43 -0.80
N ALA A 73 6.84 -1.41 -0.94
CA ALA A 73 8.24 -1.16 -1.30
C ALA A 73 8.51 -0.99 -2.81
N SER A 74 7.47 -0.86 -3.64
CA SER A 74 7.61 -0.84 -5.10
C SER A 74 6.75 0.27 -5.70
N ASP A 75 7.40 1.32 -6.22
CA ASP A 75 6.71 2.53 -6.68
C ASP A 75 5.70 2.30 -7.81
N ALA A 76 5.98 1.34 -8.70
CA ALA A 76 5.02 0.93 -9.73
C ALA A 76 3.74 0.35 -9.11
N ILE A 77 3.87 -0.61 -8.17
CA ILE A 77 2.72 -1.25 -7.51
C ILE A 77 1.97 -0.24 -6.63
N ARG A 78 2.67 0.43 -5.71
CA ARG A 78 2.09 1.45 -4.82
C ARG A 78 1.41 2.55 -5.63
N GLY A 79 2.07 3.08 -6.66
CA GLY A 79 1.51 4.11 -7.53
C GLY A 79 0.31 3.65 -8.35
N GLY A 80 0.28 2.39 -8.79
CA GLY A 80 -0.90 1.79 -9.44
C GLY A 80 -2.11 1.71 -8.50
N LEU A 81 -1.88 1.25 -7.26
CA LEU A 81 -2.92 1.23 -6.22
C LEU A 81 -3.40 2.65 -5.85
N GLU A 82 -2.49 3.62 -5.72
CA GLU A 82 -2.82 5.03 -5.49
C GLU A 82 -3.73 5.61 -6.59
N ARG A 83 -3.41 5.33 -7.87
CA ARG A 83 -4.23 5.76 -9.02
C ARG A 83 -5.58 5.05 -9.08
N HIS A 84 -5.62 3.74 -8.78
CA HIS A 84 -6.86 2.95 -8.78
C HIS A 84 -7.84 3.42 -7.70
N PHE A 85 -7.36 3.66 -6.48
CA PHE A 85 -8.19 4.03 -5.34
C PHE A 85 -8.41 5.55 -5.18
N GLY A 86 -7.68 6.39 -5.92
CA GLY A 86 -7.80 7.85 -5.85
C GLY A 86 -7.24 8.47 -4.55
N VAL A 87 -6.24 7.83 -3.96
CA VAL A 87 -5.64 8.19 -2.65
C VAL A 87 -4.13 8.32 -2.74
N LYS A 88 -3.50 8.93 -1.73
CA LYS A 88 -2.07 8.77 -1.48
C LYS A 88 -1.84 7.71 -0.40
N LEU A 89 -0.90 6.79 -0.64
CA LEU A 89 -0.50 5.78 0.34
C LEU A 89 0.84 6.18 1.01
N ALA A 90 0.91 5.99 2.32
CA ALA A 90 2.12 6.14 3.12
C ALA A 90 2.39 4.88 3.95
N PHE A 91 3.63 4.64 4.34
CA PHE A 91 4.06 3.39 4.99
C PHE A 91 5.19 3.67 5.99
N GLN A 92 5.11 3.10 7.20
CA GLN A 92 6.11 3.30 8.27
C GLN A 92 6.83 2.01 8.70
N ASN A 93 6.13 0.89 8.88
CA ASN A 93 6.72 -0.37 9.32
C ASN A 93 6.05 -1.55 8.60
N CYS A 94 6.45 -2.78 8.92
CA CYS A 94 5.95 -4.02 8.32
C CYS A 94 4.42 -4.22 8.19
N HIS A 95 3.59 -3.43 8.89
CA HIS A 95 2.12 -3.45 8.75
C HIS A 95 1.44 -2.09 8.62
N ARG A 96 2.12 -0.99 8.98
CA ARG A 96 1.51 0.33 9.05
C ARG A 96 1.50 1.05 7.72
N VAL A 97 0.49 0.71 6.91
CA VAL A 97 0.06 1.45 5.72
C VAL A 97 -1.09 2.40 6.07
N ALA A 98 -1.06 3.61 5.52
CA ALA A 98 -2.06 4.65 5.68
C ALA A 98 -2.54 5.17 4.33
N ALA A 99 -3.82 5.50 4.21
CA ALA A 99 -4.40 6.18 3.06
C ALA A 99 -4.81 7.61 3.42
N PHE A 100 -4.45 8.55 2.54
CA PHE A 100 -4.74 9.99 2.64
C PHE A 100 -5.54 10.46 1.42
N PRO A 101 -6.46 11.43 1.57
CA PRO A 101 -7.00 12.16 0.43
C PRO A 101 -5.87 12.84 -0.35
N LEU A 102 -5.98 12.89 -1.69
CA LEU A 102 -4.95 13.55 -2.52
C LEU A 102 -4.78 15.05 -2.18
N SER A 103 -5.82 15.70 -1.63
CA SER A 103 -5.78 17.07 -1.12
C SER A 103 -5.01 17.26 0.19
N ALA A 104 -4.72 16.19 0.95
CA ALA A 104 -3.94 16.25 2.18
C ALA A 104 -2.41 16.13 1.93
N VAL A 105 -2.00 15.80 0.70
CA VAL A 105 -0.59 15.60 0.34
C VAL A 105 0.18 16.92 0.44
N GLY A 106 1.21 16.93 1.27
CA GLY A 106 1.99 18.14 1.60
C GLY A 106 1.42 18.97 2.75
N GLY A 107 0.23 18.64 3.28
CA GLY A 107 -0.29 19.22 4.52
C GLY A 107 0.43 18.71 5.77
N ASP A 108 0.17 19.34 6.93
CA ASP A 108 0.87 19.07 8.18
C ASP A 108 0.73 17.61 8.65
N THR A 109 -0.46 17.03 8.57
CA THR A 109 -0.71 15.65 9.05
C THR A 109 -0.01 14.60 8.18
N TYR A 110 -0.06 14.75 6.85
CA TYR A 110 0.69 13.90 5.92
C TYR A 110 2.20 14.04 6.15
N SER A 111 2.70 15.28 6.21
CA SER A 111 4.12 15.59 6.41
C SER A 111 4.64 15.09 7.76
N THR A 112 3.80 15.13 8.80
CA THR A 112 4.07 14.56 10.12
C THR A 112 4.16 13.04 10.02
N PHE A 113 3.20 12.37 9.37
CA PHE A 113 3.17 10.91 9.23
C PHE A 113 4.43 10.39 8.52
N ILE A 114 4.89 11.04 7.44
CA ILE A 114 6.11 10.61 6.72
C ILE A 114 7.42 11.12 7.35
N SER A 115 7.37 11.83 8.49
CA SER A 115 8.55 12.44 9.09
C SER A 115 9.49 11.41 9.75
N THR A 116 10.79 11.72 9.77
CA THR A 116 11.80 10.95 10.51
C THR A 116 11.49 10.87 12.01
N ARG A 117 10.85 11.91 12.58
CA ARG A 117 10.36 11.91 13.96
C ARG A 117 9.25 10.88 14.16
N ALA A 118 8.25 10.84 13.28
CA ALA A 118 7.18 9.85 13.37
C ALA A 118 7.72 8.42 13.17
N GLN A 119 8.66 8.21 12.25
CA GLN A 119 9.30 6.91 12.06
C GLN A 119 10.02 6.38 13.32
N LEU A 120 10.70 7.27 14.05
CA LEU A 120 11.35 6.94 15.33
C LEU A 120 10.35 6.74 16.48
N LEU A 121 9.21 7.43 16.47
CA LEU A 121 8.12 7.25 17.44
C LEU A 121 7.23 6.04 17.12
N ASN A 122 7.25 5.53 15.89
CA ASN A 122 6.59 4.29 15.46
C ASN A 122 7.42 3.03 15.80
N GLN A 123 8.23 3.10 16.86
CA GLN A 123 9.07 2.03 17.39
C GLN A 123 8.65 1.72 18.82
N SER A 124 8.67 0.44 19.21
CA SER A 124 8.51 0.04 20.61
C SER A 124 9.42 -1.15 20.96
N PRO A 125 9.71 -1.41 22.25
CA PRO A 125 10.48 -2.57 22.68
C PRO A 125 9.86 -3.93 22.33
N GLU A 126 8.61 -3.96 21.87
CA GLU A 126 7.85 -5.14 21.44
C GLU A 126 7.93 -5.35 19.91
N LEU A 127 8.15 -4.28 19.14
CA LEU A 127 8.14 -4.27 17.66
C LEU A 127 9.50 -4.62 17.02
N ARG A 128 10.33 -5.45 17.68
CA ARG A 128 11.76 -5.68 17.30
C ARG A 128 12.01 -6.43 15.98
N ASN A 129 10.97 -6.81 15.24
CA ASN A 129 11.06 -7.54 13.97
C ASN A 129 9.98 -7.06 12.99
N CYS A 130 9.93 -5.74 12.77
CA CYS A 130 8.96 -5.02 11.94
C CYS A 130 9.57 -3.76 11.30
#